data_AF-A0A318K4K8-F1
#
_entry.id   AF-A0A318K4K8-F1
#
_cell.length_a   1.000
_cell.length_b   1.000
_cell.length_c   1.000
_cell.angle_alpha   90.00
_cell.angle_beta   90.00
_cell.angle_gamma   90.00
#
_symmetry.space_group_name_H-M   'P 1'
#
loop_
_entity.id
_entity.type
_entity.pdbx_description
1 polymer ?
#
loop_
_entity_poly.entity_id
_entity_poly.type
_entity_poly.pdbx_seq_one_letter_code
_entity_poly.pdbx_strand_id
1 'polypeptide(L)'
;MALSAPTPLDRPATSLEPPLGPLAAAAATLFVAGLVVSTVQAGGNPFPSPFGAADDALAYFRDHPGAVRTGAVLQFASAIPLTLYVAAATARVRRLTDGFPAALTTVGGTLAAAFLLCSGVVNWVLTVPEVATEPALLRAAHTLAFLFGGPGNVVATGLFIAGIALSAWPGRRVARWLLITGLVIAVIALCTTASLAVTGAAFLLPIARFTGMAWLIAVGFLLPRA
;
A
#
# COMPACT_ATOMS: atom_id res chain seq x y z
N MET A 1 -13.90 -47.08 34.33
CA MET A 1 -13.43 -45.69 34.51
C MET A 1 -13.25 -45.08 33.13
N ALA A 2 -14.33 -44.55 32.55
CA ALA A 2 -14.32 -43.95 31.21
C ALA A 2 -14.02 -42.46 31.34
N LEU A 3 -12.90 -42.01 30.77
CA LEU A 3 -12.53 -40.60 30.70
C LEU A 3 -13.52 -39.91 29.74
N SER A 4 -14.32 -38.99 30.28
CA SER A 4 -15.21 -38.16 29.49
C SER A 4 -14.39 -37.24 28.58
N ALA A 5 -14.71 -37.22 27.28
CA ALA A 5 -14.08 -36.31 26.33
C ALA A 5 -14.34 -34.86 26.74
N PRO A 6 -13.34 -33.95 26.61
CA PRO A 6 -13.54 -32.54 26.94
C PRO A 6 -14.61 -31.94 26.02
N THR A 7 -15.64 -31.35 26.64
CA THR A 7 -16.67 -30.55 25.98
C THR A 7 -15.99 -29.43 25.18
N PRO A 8 -16.39 -29.16 23.93
CA PRO A 8 -15.88 -27.99 23.21
C PRO A 8 -16.20 -26.77 24.04
N LEU A 9 -15.16 -26.06 24.51
CA LEU A 9 -15.36 -24.76 25.15
C LEU A 9 -16.03 -23.86 24.11
N ASP A 10 -17.28 -23.48 24.35
CA ASP A 10 -17.94 -22.37 23.68
C ASP A 10 -17.03 -21.16 23.81
N ARG A 11 -16.27 -20.86 22.74
CA ARG A 11 -15.46 -19.64 22.71
C ARG A 11 -16.45 -18.48 22.70
N PRO A 12 -16.43 -17.57 23.68
CA PRO A 12 -17.33 -16.44 23.67
C PRO A 12 -17.14 -15.64 22.37
N ALA A 13 -18.26 -15.45 21.67
CA ALA A 13 -18.35 -14.77 20.40
C ALA A 13 -18.20 -13.26 20.59
N THR A 14 -16.96 -12.78 20.72
CA THR A 14 -16.56 -11.45 20.28
C THR A 14 -15.10 -11.51 19.86
N SER A 15 -14.79 -12.20 18.75
CA SER A 15 -13.52 -11.95 18.08
C SER A 15 -13.51 -10.49 17.68
N LEU A 16 -12.62 -9.71 18.28
CA LEU A 16 -12.39 -8.30 18.01
C LEU A 16 -11.90 -8.16 16.57
N GLU A 17 -12.80 -8.21 15.60
CA GLU A 17 -12.46 -8.14 14.19
C GLU A 17 -12.27 -6.66 13.79
N PRO A 18 -11.05 -6.23 13.42
CA PRO A 18 -10.82 -4.85 13.06
C PRO A 18 -11.65 -4.47 11.83
N PRO A 19 -12.31 -3.29 11.83
CA PRO A 19 -13.16 -2.89 10.72
C PRO A 19 -12.28 -2.53 9.51
N LEU A 20 -12.39 -3.29 8.40
CA LEU A 20 -11.53 -3.12 7.21
C LEU A 20 -11.71 -1.75 6.57
N GLY A 21 -12.94 -1.31 6.33
CA GLY A 21 -13.23 -0.01 5.71
C GLY A 21 -12.51 1.16 6.40
N PRO A 22 -12.67 1.35 7.73
CA PRO A 22 -11.93 2.36 8.49
C PRO A 22 -10.40 2.21 8.43
N LEU A 23 -9.85 0.99 8.46
CA LEU A 23 -8.41 0.78 8.33
C LEU A 23 -7.89 1.19 6.95
N ALA A 24 -8.60 0.83 5.88
CA ALA A 24 -8.25 1.26 4.52
C ALA A 24 -8.37 2.78 4.36
N ALA A 25 -9.42 3.38 4.93
CA ALA A 25 -9.62 4.82 4.89
C ALA A 25 -8.51 5.57 5.67
N ALA A 26 -8.11 5.07 6.84
CA ALA A 26 -7.02 5.64 7.62
C ALA A 26 -5.68 5.55 6.87
N ALA A 27 -5.37 4.40 6.26
CA ALA A 27 -4.18 4.24 5.44
C ALA A 27 -4.17 5.21 4.26
N ALA A 28 -5.24 5.27 3.48
CA ALA A 28 -5.36 6.18 2.34
C ALA A 28 -5.29 7.65 2.76
N THR A 29 -5.95 8.02 3.86
CA THR A 29 -5.96 9.40 4.38
C THR A 29 -4.56 9.83 4.79
N LEU A 30 -3.82 9.02 5.54
CA LEU A 30 -2.45 9.32 5.94
C LEU A 30 -1.52 9.46 4.72
N PHE A 31 -1.68 8.58 3.73
CA PHE A 31 -0.89 8.65 2.50
C PHE A 31 -1.16 9.93 1.72
N VAL A 32 -2.44 10.23 1.47
CA VAL A 32 -2.86 11.43 0.74
C VAL A 32 -2.51 12.70 1.51
N ALA A 33 -2.68 12.71 2.83
CA ALA A 33 -2.25 13.81 3.69
C ALA A 33 -0.73 14.02 3.60
N GLY A 34 0.06 12.95 3.57
CA GLY A 34 1.51 13.02 3.31
C GLY A 34 1.85 13.76 2.03
N LEU A 35 1.18 13.41 0.93
CA LEU A 35 1.34 14.09 -0.35
C LEU A 35 0.93 15.56 -0.25
N VAL A 36 -0.31 15.84 0.16
CA VAL A 36 -0.87 17.20 0.17
C VAL A 36 -0.09 18.13 1.11
N VAL A 37 0.15 17.70 2.34
CA VAL A 37 0.83 18.52 3.36
C VAL A 37 2.28 18.77 2.96
N SER A 38 3.00 17.77 2.42
CA SER A 38 4.38 17.97 1.94
C SER A 38 4.44 18.96 0.79
N THR A 39 3.54 18.86 -0.20
CA THR A 39 3.49 19.80 -1.33
C THR A 39 3.16 21.22 -0.88
N VAL A 40 2.22 21.39 0.06
CA VAL A 40 1.89 22.72 0.62
C VAL A 40 3.08 23.31 1.38
N GLN A 41 3.78 22.51 2.19
CA GLN A 41 5.00 22.96 2.88
C GLN A 41 6.14 23.31 1.91
N ALA A 42 6.19 22.67 0.75
CA ALA A 42 7.14 23.00 -0.32
C ALA A 42 6.71 24.20 -1.19
N GLY A 43 5.74 25.01 -0.73
CA GLY A 43 5.25 26.18 -1.48
C GLY A 43 4.50 25.83 -2.76
N GLY A 44 3.97 24.62 -2.88
CA GLY A 44 3.32 24.11 -4.09
C GLY A 44 4.27 23.42 -5.06
N ASN A 45 5.58 23.37 -4.77
CA ASN A 45 6.52 22.63 -5.60
C ASN A 45 6.24 21.12 -5.53
N PRO A 46 6.05 20.46 -6.67
CA PRO A 46 5.81 19.02 -6.68
C PRO A 46 7.07 18.27 -6.26
N PHE A 47 6.88 17.11 -5.64
CA PHE A 47 7.98 16.21 -5.33
C PHE A 47 8.70 15.82 -6.63
N PRO A 48 10.05 15.91 -6.68
CA PRO A 48 10.80 15.78 -7.92
C PRO A 48 10.64 14.38 -8.52
N SER A 49 10.55 14.31 -9.85
CA SER A 49 10.53 13.03 -10.54
C SER A 49 11.89 12.32 -10.41
N PRO A 50 11.92 11.02 -10.10
CA PRO A 50 13.17 10.24 -10.08
C PRO A 50 13.79 10.10 -11.48
N PHE A 51 13.04 10.39 -12.53
CA PHE A 51 13.52 10.41 -13.92
C PHE A 51 13.95 11.80 -14.40
N GLY A 52 13.73 12.84 -13.58
CA GLY A 52 14.13 14.21 -13.89
C GLY A 52 15.64 14.45 -13.73
N ALA A 53 16.06 15.68 -14.00
CA ALA A 53 17.44 16.12 -13.84
C ALA A 53 17.89 15.96 -12.37
N ALA A 54 19.15 15.57 -12.18
CA ALA A 54 19.69 15.34 -10.84
C ALA A 54 19.75 16.64 -10.02
N ASP A 55 20.06 17.76 -10.68
CA ASP A 55 20.18 19.07 -10.03
C ASP A 55 18.84 19.56 -9.47
N ASP A 56 17.73 19.29 -10.17
CA ASP A 56 16.37 19.63 -9.70
C ASP A 56 16.02 18.89 -8.40
N ALA A 57 16.34 17.59 -8.35
CA ALA A 57 16.14 16.79 -7.15
C ALA A 57 17.02 17.30 -6.01
N LEU A 58 18.31 17.54 -6.29
CA LEU A 58 19.27 18.03 -5.31
C LEU A 58 18.84 19.37 -4.68
N ALA A 59 18.41 20.32 -5.52
CA ALA A 59 17.87 21.60 -5.07
C ALA A 59 16.62 21.38 -4.19
N TYR A 60 15.66 20.59 -4.66
CA TYR A 60 14.43 20.34 -3.92
C TYR A 60 14.66 19.76 -2.51
N PHE A 61 15.50 18.72 -2.39
CA PHE A 61 15.76 18.07 -1.09
C PHE A 61 16.56 18.96 -0.12
N ARG A 62 17.39 19.87 -0.64
CA ARG A 62 18.11 20.87 0.16
C ARG A 62 17.21 21.99 0.63
N ASP A 63 16.33 22.48 -0.23
CA ASP A 63 15.48 23.64 0.03
C ASP A 63 14.23 23.28 0.85
N HIS A 64 13.74 22.03 0.75
CA HIS A 64 12.49 21.60 1.38
C HIS A 64 12.60 20.37 2.31
N PRO A 65 13.63 20.26 3.19
CA PRO A 65 13.82 19.06 4.02
C PRO A 65 12.65 18.80 5.00
N GLY A 66 11.99 19.86 5.49
CA GLY A 66 10.82 19.75 6.36
C GLY A 66 9.59 19.14 5.65
N ALA A 67 9.36 19.54 4.39
CA ALA A 67 8.30 18.98 3.56
C ALA A 67 8.52 17.48 3.30
N VAL A 68 9.76 17.12 2.90
CA VAL A 68 10.16 15.73 2.66
C VAL A 68 10.00 14.91 3.94
N ARG A 69 10.42 15.43 5.09
CA ARG A 69 10.29 14.75 6.39
C ARG A 69 8.83 14.50 6.75
N THR A 70 7.96 15.49 6.57
CA THR A 70 6.53 15.35 6.85
C THR A 70 5.90 14.29 5.96
N GLY A 71 6.18 14.32 4.65
CA GLY A 71 5.71 13.31 3.70
C GLY A 71 6.19 11.91 4.06
N ALA A 72 7.48 11.77 4.40
CA ALA A 72 8.08 10.49 4.80
C ALA A 72 7.43 9.89 6.04
N VAL A 73 7.20 10.70 7.09
CA VAL A 73 6.57 10.26 8.34
C VAL A 73 5.11 9.84 8.11
N LEU A 74 4.35 10.62 7.35
CA LEU A 74 2.95 10.28 7.04
C LEU A 74 2.82 9.05 6.14
N GLN A 75 3.74 8.88 5.19
CA GLN A 75 3.82 7.66 4.38
C GLN A 75 4.17 6.43 5.21
N PHE A 76 5.13 6.54 6.13
CA PHE A 76 5.44 5.49 7.10
C PHE A 76 4.22 5.16 7.97
N ALA A 77 3.57 6.18 8.53
CA ALA A 77 2.40 6.04 9.37
C ALA A 77 1.23 5.38 8.62
N SER A 78 1.05 5.66 7.32
CA SER A 78 0.05 5.04 6.46
C SER A 78 0.20 3.52 6.33
N ALA A 79 1.43 3.02 6.39
CA ALA A 79 1.69 1.60 6.28
C ALA A 79 1.25 0.80 7.51
N ILE A 80 1.08 1.45 8.67
CA ILE A 80 0.59 0.82 9.91
C ILE A 80 -0.85 0.33 9.76
N PRO A 81 -1.87 1.18 9.48
CA PRO A 81 -3.23 0.72 9.24
C PRO A 81 -3.35 -0.18 8.01
N LEU A 82 -2.49 -0.01 7.00
CA LEU A 82 -2.43 -0.96 5.87
C LEU A 82 -2.00 -2.36 6.34
N THR A 83 -1.00 -2.46 7.20
CA THR A 83 -0.56 -3.75 7.78
C THR A 83 -1.69 -4.41 8.57
N LEU A 84 -2.41 -3.63 9.39
CA LEU A 84 -3.57 -4.12 10.14
C LEU A 84 -4.70 -4.56 9.20
N TYR A 85 -4.96 -3.80 8.13
CA TYR A 85 -5.92 -4.17 7.09
C TYR A 85 -5.55 -5.51 6.45
N VAL A 86 -4.29 -5.70 6.08
CA VAL A 86 -3.78 -6.93 5.46
C VAL A 86 -3.97 -8.13 6.38
N ALA A 87 -3.62 -8.00 7.66
CA ALA A 87 -3.80 -9.07 8.65
C ALA A 87 -5.28 -9.45 8.78
N ALA A 88 -6.16 -8.46 8.94
CA ALA A 88 -7.59 -8.68 9.12
C ALA A 88 -8.27 -9.19 7.83
N ALA A 89 -7.85 -8.72 6.65
CA ALA A 89 -8.38 -9.17 5.36
C ALA A 89 -7.94 -10.61 5.07
N THR A 90 -6.67 -10.94 5.35
CA THR A 90 -6.13 -12.30 5.22
C THR A 90 -6.91 -13.28 6.09
N ALA A 91 -7.15 -12.93 7.36
CA ALA A 91 -7.92 -13.77 8.27
C ALA A 91 -9.34 -14.03 7.76
N ARG A 92 -10.02 -13.00 7.21
CA ARG A 92 -11.37 -13.14 6.64
C ARG A 92 -11.39 -13.96 5.36
N VAL A 93 -10.46 -13.69 4.44
CA VAL A 93 -10.38 -14.39 3.16
C VAL A 93 -10.12 -15.88 3.35
N ARG A 94 -9.27 -16.27 4.32
CA ARG A 94 -9.02 -17.69 4.66
C ARG A 94 -10.26 -18.42 5.18
N ARG A 95 -11.27 -17.72 5.67
CA ARG A 95 -12.57 -18.33 6.02
C ARG A 95 -13.45 -18.58 4.78
N LEU A 96 -13.19 -17.89 3.68
CA LEU A 96 -13.96 -17.98 2.44
C LEU A 96 -13.36 -18.99 1.46
N THR A 97 -12.03 -19.06 1.40
CA THR A 97 -11.30 -19.94 0.50
C THR A 97 -9.93 -20.26 1.06
N ASP A 98 -9.45 -21.45 0.77
CA ASP A 98 -8.07 -21.86 1.00
C ASP A 98 -7.30 -21.95 -0.32
N GLY A 99 -5.98 -22.05 -0.23
CA GLY A 99 -5.10 -22.20 -1.39
C GLY A 99 -4.65 -20.88 -2.01
N PHE A 100 -4.53 -20.85 -3.34
CA PHE A 100 -3.83 -19.80 -4.06
C PHE A 100 -4.37 -18.38 -3.81
N PRO A 101 -5.69 -18.09 -3.89
CA PRO A 101 -6.21 -16.73 -3.67
C PRO A 101 -5.94 -16.18 -2.27
N ALA A 102 -6.06 -17.01 -1.23
CA ALA A 102 -5.78 -16.62 0.14
C ALA A 102 -4.27 -16.40 0.39
N ALA A 103 -3.42 -17.24 -0.21
CA ALA A 103 -1.97 -17.05 -0.18
C ALA A 103 -1.57 -15.74 -0.88
N LEU A 104 -2.14 -15.46 -2.05
CA LEU A 104 -1.90 -14.25 -2.83
C LEU A 104 -2.30 -12.98 -2.07
N THR A 105 -3.46 -13.02 -1.38
CA THR A 105 -3.90 -11.95 -0.47
C THR A 105 -2.86 -11.69 0.62
N THR A 106 -2.37 -12.75 1.27
CA THR A 106 -1.39 -12.62 2.37
C THR A 106 -0.07 -12.03 1.86
N VAL A 107 0.49 -12.62 0.80
CA VAL A 107 1.81 -12.26 0.28
C VAL A 107 1.79 -10.88 -0.35
N GLY A 108 0.82 -10.59 -1.22
CA GLY A 108 0.68 -9.29 -1.89
C GLY A 108 0.48 -8.17 -0.88
N GLY A 109 -0.40 -8.37 0.11
CA GLY A 109 -0.66 -7.36 1.14
C GLY A 109 0.56 -7.08 2.02
N THR A 110 1.26 -8.14 2.44
CA THR A 110 2.47 -8.02 3.27
C THR A 110 3.58 -7.27 2.52
N LEU A 111 3.82 -7.64 1.25
CA LEU A 111 4.80 -6.95 0.42
C LEU A 111 4.42 -5.49 0.17
N ALA A 112 3.12 -5.20 -0.06
CA ALA A 112 2.65 -3.84 -0.25
C ALA A 112 2.94 -2.97 0.98
N ALA A 113 2.58 -3.45 2.17
CA ALA A 113 2.85 -2.73 3.42
C ALA A 113 4.35 -2.55 3.68
N ALA A 114 5.16 -3.61 3.47
CA ALA A 114 6.60 -3.56 3.63
C ALA A 114 7.27 -2.55 2.69
N PHE A 115 6.90 -2.55 1.40
CA PHE A 115 7.43 -1.58 0.45
C PHE A 115 7.00 -0.14 0.76
N LEU A 116 5.78 0.06 1.27
CA LEU A 116 5.33 1.39 1.69
C LEU A 116 6.15 1.89 2.89
N LEU A 117 6.39 1.03 3.89
CA LEU A 117 7.28 1.32 5.03
C LEU A 117 8.69 1.65 4.56
N CYS A 118 9.31 0.79 3.77
CA CYS A 118 10.68 0.98 3.27
C CYS A 118 10.80 2.29 2.49
N SER A 119 9.83 2.62 1.64
CA SER A 119 9.83 3.89 0.91
C SER A 119 9.73 5.10 1.86
N GLY A 120 8.89 5.03 2.90
CA GLY A 120 8.83 6.08 3.94
C GLY A 120 10.16 6.25 4.68
N VAL A 121 10.81 5.14 5.05
CA VAL A 121 12.13 5.16 5.71
C VAL A 121 13.19 5.78 4.80
N VAL A 122 13.29 5.36 3.54
CA VAL A 122 14.29 5.91 2.62
C VAL A 122 14.03 7.39 2.34
N ASN A 123 12.76 7.81 2.19
CA ASN A 123 12.42 9.23 2.10
C ASN A 123 12.81 10.02 3.34
N TRP A 124 12.73 9.43 4.54
CA TRP A 124 13.24 10.07 5.75
C TRP A 124 14.76 10.23 5.73
N VAL A 125 15.48 9.20 5.24
CA VAL A 125 16.95 9.24 5.07
C VAL A 125 17.38 10.37 4.12
N LEU A 126 16.59 10.71 3.10
CA LEU A 126 16.86 11.88 2.23
C LEU A 126 16.85 13.22 2.98
N THR A 127 16.36 13.27 4.21
CA THR A 127 16.36 14.47 5.06
C THR A 127 17.58 14.57 5.98
N VAL A 128 18.47 13.57 5.93
CA VAL A 128 19.74 13.57 6.66
C VAL A 128 20.73 14.47 5.91
N PRO A 129 21.34 15.48 6.57
CA PRO A 129 22.20 16.46 5.90
C PRO A 129 23.31 15.84 5.06
N GLU A 130 23.99 14.82 5.59
CA GLU A 130 25.09 14.11 4.95
C GLU A 130 24.65 13.42 3.64
N VAL A 131 23.39 12.97 3.58
CA VAL A 131 22.77 12.38 2.39
C VAL A 131 22.38 13.47 1.39
N ALA A 132 21.79 14.56 1.87
CA ALA A 132 21.30 15.66 1.04
C ALA A 132 22.42 16.50 0.41
N THR A 133 23.64 16.46 0.97
CA THR A 133 24.80 17.17 0.43
C THR A 133 25.53 16.40 -0.65
N GLU A 134 25.49 15.06 -0.62
CA GLU A 134 26.23 14.18 -1.54
C GLU A 134 25.36 13.75 -2.74
N PRO A 135 25.59 14.30 -3.96
CA PRO A 135 24.66 14.12 -5.08
C PRO A 135 24.45 12.67 -5.49
N ALA A 136 25.50 11.85 -5.50
CA ALA A 136 25.41 10.45 -5.88
C ALA A 136 24.57 9.64 -4.89
N LEU A 137 24.76 9.88 -3.58
CA LEU A 137 24.03 9.22 -2.51
C LEU A 137 22.56 9.62 -2.51
N LEU A 138 22.26 10.91 -2.64
CA LEU A 138 20.91 11.42 -2.79
C LEU A 138 20.20 10.79 -3.99
N ARG A 139 20.86 10.72 -5.15
CA ARG A 139 20.26 10.14 -6.36
C ARG A 139 19.94 8.65 -6.17
N ALA A 140 20.86 7.89 -5.58
CA ALA A 140 20.65 6.48 -5.30
C ALA A 140 19.49 6.25 -4.32
N ALA A 141 19.46 7.00 -3.20
CA ALA A 141 18.41 6.91 -2.20
C ALA A 141 17.05 7.35 -2.75
N HIS A 142 16.99 8.43 -3.54
CA HIS A 142 15.76 8.90 -4.17
C HIS A 142 15.21 7.87 -5.17
N THR A 143 16.09 7.26 -5.97
CA THR A 143 15.71 6.17 -6.89
C THR A 143 15.18 4.96 -6.13
N LEU A 144 15.84 4.59 -5.02
CA LEU A 144 15.41 3.46 -4.19
C LEU A 144 14.05 3.72 -3.51
N ALA A 145 13.85 4.94 -2.98
CA ALA A 145 12.57 5.37 -2.42
C ALA A 145 11.44 5.26 -3.47
N PHE A 146 11.72 5.63 -4.72
CA PHE A 146 10.80 5.45 -5.83
C PHE A 146 10.58 3.97 -6.18
N LEU A 147 11.59 3.12 -6.20
CA LEU A 147 11.40 1.70 -6.52
C LEU A 147 10.49 1.01 -5.50
N PHE A 148 10.71 1.26 -4.21
CA PHE A 148 9.84 0.78 -3.15
C PHE A 148 8.44 1.43 -3.23
N GLY A 149 8.39 2.75 -3.34
CA GLY A 149 7.16 3.53 -3.30
C GLY A 149 6.41 3.60 -4.63
N GLY A 150 6.94 3.06 -5.71
CA GLY A 150 6.37 3.07 -7.05
C GLY A 150 6.05 1.64 -7.46
N PRO A 151 6.78 1.07 -8.43
CA PRO A 151 6.46 -0.26 -8.97
C PRO A 151 6.45 -1.35 -7.90
N GLY A 152 7.37 -1.34 -6.93
CA GLY A 152 7.40 -2.36 -5.86
C GLY A 152 6.10 -2.41 -5.06
N ASN A 153 5.71 -1.31 -4.44
CA ASN A 153 4.46 -1.22 -3.69
C ASN A 153 3.22 -1.40 -4.58
N VAL A 154 3.18 -0.80 -5.77
CA VAL A 154 1.98 -0.81 -6.62
C VAL A 154 1.71 -2.20 -7.16
N VAL A 155 2.73 -2.92 -7.67
CA VAL A 155 2.60 -4.33 -8.10
C VAL A 155 2.11 -5.20 -6.95
N ALA A 156 2.73 -5.08 -5.76
CA ALA A 156 2.33 -5.85 -4.58
C ALA A 156 0.87 -5.56 -4.15
N THR A 157 0.45 -4.29 -4.24
CA THR A 157 -0.94 -3.89 -3.99
C THR A 157 -1.89 -4.50 -5.02
N GLY A 158 -1.47 -4.59 -6.28
CA GLY A 158 -2.21 -5.31 -7.32
C GLY A 158 -2.41 -6.78 -7.00
N LEU A 159 -1.36 -7.48 -6.55
CA LEU A 159 -1.46 -8.87 -6.09
C LEU A 159 -2.40 -9.01 -4.90
N PHE A 160 -2.35 -8.07 -3.96
CA PHE A 160 -3.24 -8.04 -2.81
C PHE A 160 -4.71 -7.92 -3.22
N ILE A 161 -5.03 -6.95 -4.09
CA ILE A 161 -6.37 -6.72 -4.63
C ILE A 161 -6.86 -7.94 -5.41
N ALA A 162 -6.01 -8.52 -6.27
CA ALA A 162 -6.34 -9.74 -7.00
C ALA A 162 -6.65 -10.91 -6.06
N GLY A 163 -5.85 -11.09 -5.01
CA GLY A 163 -6.10 -12.10 -3.99
C GLY A 163 -7.50 -11.97 -3.37
N ILE A 164 -7.85 -10.77 -2.90
CA ILE A 164 -9.17 -10.51 -2.30
C ILE A 164 -10.30 -10.76 -3.32
N ALA A 165 -10.16 -10.24 -4.54
CA ALA A 165 -11.18 -10.36 -5.57
C ALA A 165 -11.40 -11.82 -5.99
N LEU A 166 -10.32 -12.59 -6.20
CA LEU A 166 -10.38 -14.01 -6.53
C LEU A 166 -10.98 -14.83 -5.39
N SER A 167 -10.66 -14.50 -4.14
CA SER A 167 -11.22 -15.18 -2.97
C SER A 167 -12.71 -14.94 -2.78
N ALA A 168 -13.21 -13.75 -3.11
CA ALA A 168 -14.63 -13.42 -3.00
C ALA A 168 -15.46 -13.89 -4.21
N TRP A 169 -14.82 -14.33 -5.30
CA TRP A 169 -15.47 -14.63 -6.57
C TRP A 169 -16.47 -15.80 -6.54
N PRO A 170 -16.11 -17.00 -6.04
CA PRO A 170 -17.00 -18.18 -6.16
C PRO A 170 -18.33 -17.99 -5.45
N GLY A 171 -18.33 -17.30 -4.30
CA GLY A 171 -19.53 -17.02 -3.52
C GLY A 171 -20.24 -15.72 -3.87
N ARG A 172 -19.74 -14.93 -4.85
CA ARG A 172 -20.22 -13.57 -5.19
C ARG A 172 -20.59 -12.74 -3.97
N ARG A 173 -19.72 -12.78 -2.95
CA ARG A 173 -19.98 -12.16 -1.63
C ARG A 173 -20.08 -10.63 -1.70
N VAL A 174 -19.59 -10.05 -2.79
CA VAL A 174 -19.74 -8.65 -3.17
C VAL A 174 -20.20 -8.56 -4.63
N ALA A 175 -20.69 -7.39 -5.04
CA ALA A 175 -21.21 -7.17 -6.39
C ALA A 175 -20.18 -7.54 -7.47
N ARG A 176 -20.64 -8.19 -8.56
CA ARG A 176 -19.77 -8.68 -9.64
C ARG A 176 -18.93 -7.56 -10.27
N TRP A 177 -19.50 -6.37 -10.45
CA TRP A 177 -18.77 -5.24 -11.02
C TRP A 177 -17.57 -4.86 -10.15
N LEU A 178 -17.71 -4.92 -8.82
CA LEU A 178 -16.64 -4.58 -7.89
C LEU A 178 -15.48 -5.58 -7.99
N LEU A 179 -15.79 -6.88 -8.11
CA LEU A 179 -14.78 -7.91 -8.33
C LEU A 179 -14.02 -7.69 -9.65
N ILE A 180 -14.74 -7.40 -10.74
CA ILE A 180 -14.14 -7.12 -12.04
C ILE A 180 -13.25 -5.88 -11.97
N THR A 181 -13.73 -4.78 -11.37
CA THR A 181 -12.91 -3.57 -11.20
C THR A 181 -11.65 -3.83 -10.40
N GLY A 182 -11.70 -4.68 -9.37
CA GLY A 182 -10.52 -5.07 -8.60
C GLY A 182 -9.49 -5.80 -9.46
N LEU A 183 -9.93 -6.77 -10.27
CA LEU A 183 -9.05 -7.49 -11.19
C LEU A 183 -8.47 -6.56 -12.28
N VAL A 184 -9.25 -5.62 -12.81
CA VAL A 184 -8.75 -4.62 -13.76
C VAL A 184 -7.67 -3.74 -13.12
N ILE A 185 -7.91 -3.23 -11.89
CA ILE A 185 -6.92 -2.45 -11.13
C ILE A 185 -5.66 -3.28 -10.89
N ALA A 186 -5.81 -4.56 -10.53
CA ALA A 186 -4.68 -5.45 -10.31
C ALA A 186 -3.85 -5.64 -11.60
N VAL A 187 -4.49 -5.79 -12.76
CA VAL A 187 -3.77 -5.88 -14.05
C VAL A 187 -3.01 -4.58 -14.35
N ILE A 188 -3.65 -3.42 -14.18
CA ILE A 188 -2.99 -2.11 -14.35
C ILE A 188 -1.78 -1.99 -13.40
N ALA A 189 -1.95 -2.43 -12.16
CA ALA A 189 -0.88 -2.45 -11.17
C ALA A 189 0.30 -3.34 -11.60
N LEU A 190 0.05 -4.53 -12.14
CA LEU A 190 1.11 -5.41 -12.68
C LEU A 190 1.83 -4.77 -13.88
N CYS A 191 1.08 -4.11 -14.77
CA CYS A 191 1.64 -3.39 -15.91
C CYS A 191 2.60 -2.27 -15.50
N THR A 192 2.52 -1.75 -14.26
CA THR A 192 3.47 -0.74 -13.77
C THR A 192 4.91 -1.24 -13.69
N THR A 193 5.15 -2.56 -13.73
CA THR A 193 6.48 -3.14 -13.91
C THR A 193 7.19 -2.59 -15.15
N ALA A 194 6.43 -2.24 -16.20
CA ALA A 194 6.98 -1.63 -17.41
C ALA A 194 7.67 -0.28 -17.14
N SER A 195 7.36 0.41 -16.03
CA SER A 195 8.05 1.65 -15.64
C SER A 195 9.53 1.46 -15.31
N LEU A 196 9.96 0.22 -15.03
CA LEU A 196 11.37 -0.13 -14.86
C LEU A 196 12.15 -0.17 -16.18
N ALA A 197 11.46 -0.39 -17.29
CA ALA A 197 12.06 -0.43 -18.63
C ALA A 197 11.82 0.88 -19.41
N VAL A 198 10.63 1.47 -19.24
CA VAL A 198 10.18 2.64 -20.00
C VAL A 198 9.59 3.67 -19.06
N THR A 199 10.27 4.81 -18.88
CA THR A 199 9.81 5.93 -18.04
C THR A 199 8.40 6.39 -18.37
N GLY A 200 8.01 6.35 -19.65
CA GLY A 200 6.67 6.70 -20.11
C GLY A 200 5.55 5.85 -19.50
N ALA A 201 5.83 4.65 -18.97
CA ALA A 201 4.83 3.83 -18.29
C ALA A 201 4.53 4.29 -16.84
N ALA A 202 5.26 5.28 -16.31
CA ALA A 202 5.10 5.75 -14.94
C ALA A 202 3.72 6.36 -14.65
N PHE A 203 2.96 6.82 -15.66
CA PHE A 203 1.59 7.33 -15.47
C PHE A 203 0.61 6.25 -14.95
N LEU A 204 0.93 4.96 -15.14
CA LEU A 204 0.11 3.87 -14.61
C LEU A 204 0.18 3.77 -13.08
N LEU A 205 1.29 4.23 -12.47
CA LEU A 205 1.52 4.17 -11.02
C LEU A 205 0.43 4.93 -10.23
N PRO A 206 0.16 6.23 -10.49
CA PRO A 206 -0.89 6.94 -9.79
C PRO A 206 -2.28 6.36 -10.08
N ILE A 207 -2.54 5.91 -11.32
CA ILE A 207 -3.84 5.29 -11.68
C ILE A 207 -4.09 4.08 -10.80
N ALA A 208 -3.18 3.10 -10.79
CA ALA A 208 -3.31 1.88 -9.99
C ALA A 208 -3.37 2.18 -8.49
N ARG A 209 -2.55 3.12 -8.01
CA ARG A 209 -2.49 3.49 -6.60
C ARG A 209 -3.80 4.07 -6.08
N PHE A 210 -4.28 5.15 -6.69
CA PHE A 210 -5.45 5.87 -6.17
C PHE A 210 -6.73 5.09 -6.40
N THR A 211 -6.87 4.41 -7.55
CA THR A 211 -8.02 3.52 -7.78
C THR A 211 -7.98 2.30 -6.85
N GLY A 212 -6.80 1.73 -6.59
CA GLY A 212 -6.61 0.64 -5.65
C GLY A 212 -6.97 1.02 -4.21
N MET A 213 -6.57 2.22 -3.76
CA MET A 213 -6.98 2.75 -2.45
C MET A 213 -8.51 2.89 -2.35
N ALA A 214 -9.14 3.52 -3.34
CA ALA A 214 -10.59 3.65 -3.39
C ALA A 214 -11.29 2.28 -3.37
N TRP A 215 -10.77 1.31 -4.13
CA TRP A 215 -11.30 -0.04 -4.18
C TRP A 215 -11.15 -0.78 -2.84
N LEU A 216 -10.00 -0.69 -2.17
CA LEU A 216 -9.78 -1.31 -0.86
C LEU A 216 -10.69 -0.72 0.21
N ILE A 217 -10.96 0.59 0.16
CA ILE A 217 -11.95 1.23 1.03
C ILE A 217 -13.34 0.65 0.77
N ALA A 218 -13.79 0.65 -0.48
CA ALA A 218 -15.11 0.15 -0.86
C ALA A 218 -15.31 -1.32 -0.46
N VAL A 219 -14.33 -2.19 -0.80
CA VAL A 219 -14.36 -3.60 -0.42
C VAL A 219 -14.27 -3.79 1.08
N GLY A 220 -13.49 -2.98 1.79
CA GLY A 220 -13.39 -3.05 3.24
C GLY A 220 -14.72 -2.78 3.97
N PHE A 221 -15.63 -2.02 3.38
CA PHE A 221 -16.98 -1.84 3.93
C PHE A 221 -17.98 -2.91 3.48
N LEU A 222 -17.76 -3.52 2.31
CA LEU A 222 -18.69 -4.47 1.69
C LEU A 222 -18.34 -5.94 1.99
N LEU A 223 -17.11 -6.25 2.39
CA LEU A 223 -16.74 -7.60 2.78
C LEU A 223 -17.53 -7.98 4.05
N PRO A 224 -18.30 -9.08 4.04
CA PRO A 224 -19.11 -9.47 5.19
C PRO A 224 -18.26 -9.61 6.46
N ARG A 225 -18.76 -9.04 7.57
CA ARG A 225 -18.31 -9.40 8.92
C ARG A 225 -18.95 -10.75 9.25
N ALA A 226 -18.21 -11.60 9.96
CA ALA A 226 -18.75 -12.86 10.47
C ALA A 226 -19.95 -12.61 11.41
#